data_AF-A0A954ZJU8-F1
#
_entry.id   AF-A0A954ZJU8-F1
#
_cell.length_a   1.000
_cell.length_b   1.000
_cell.length_c   1.000
_cell.angle_alpha   90.00
_cell.angle_beta   90.00
_cell.angle_gamma   90.00
#
_symmetry.space_group_name_H-M   'P 1'
#
loop_
_entity.id
_entity.type
_entity.pdbx_description
1 polymer ?
#
loop_
_entity_poly.entity_id
_entity_poly.type
_entity_poly.pdbx_seq_one_letter_code
_entity_poly.pdbx_strand_id
1 'polypeptide(L)'
;MNDLINYFEGSDAEDIENALCEAEEVAINQENDDPADIVGSFAELIPGLTGSRTQGNTFAIHYHGRTKEVALEHSPADEDAVRRSIRDVLTPDYEVRVLRSCLGTDTLAFVVDTPVVWHQVDTQFPEIARELFTPFADEIGFGSAP
;
A
#
# COMPACT_ATOMS: atom_id res chain seq x y z
N MET A 1 1.71 -9.91 -11.57
CA MET A 1 0.56 -9.67 -10.69
C MET A 1 -0.43 -10.77 -10.96
N ASN A 2 -0.43 -11.75 -10.07
CA ASN A 2 -1.37 -12.86 -10.05
C ASN A 2 -2.75 -12.30 -9.64
N ASP A 3 -3.84 -12.91 -10.09
CA ASP A 3 -5.22 -12.44 -9.86
C ASP A 3 -5.55 -12.44 -8.36
N LEU A 4 -5.61 -11.27 -7.72
CA LEU A 4 -6.15 -11.09 -6.35
C LEU A 4 -7.50 -11.82 -6.17
N ILE A 5 -8.27 -11.90 -7.24
CA ILE A 5 -9.55 -12.63 -7.32
C ILE A 5 -9.42 -14.10 -6.95
N ASN A 6 -8.29 -14.75 -7.29
CA ASN A 6 -8.08 -16.18 -7.01
C ASN A 6 -8.08 -16.49 -5.51
N TYR A 7 -7.66 -15.54 -4.67
CA TYR A 7 -7.72 -15.72 -3.22
C TYR A 7 -9.16 -15.81 -2.71
N PHE A 8 -10.11 -15.15 -3.38
CA PHE A 8 -11.50 -15.08 -2.95
C PHE A 8 -12.35 -16.28 -3.41
N GLU A 9 -11.91 -17.05 -4.40
CA GLU A 9 -12.70 -18.15 -4.95
C GLU A 9 -12.75 -19.35 -3.99
N GLY A 10 -13.83 -19.43 -3.20
CA GLY A 10 -14.10 -20.57 -2.34
C GLY A 10 -13.44 -20.52 -0.95
N SER A 11 -12.82 -19.40 -0.62
CA SER A 11 -12.21 -19.12 0.69
C SER A 11 -13.03 -18.11 1.49
N ASP A 12 -12.97 -18.21 2.82
CA ASP A 12 -13.51 -17.19 3.71
C ASP A 12 -12.47 -16.11 4.05
N ALA A 13 -12.89 -15.10 4.82
CA ALA A 13 -12.07 -13.94 5.12
C ALA A 13 -10.77 -14.31 5.87
N GLU A 14 -10.81 -15.28 6.79
CA GLU A 14 -9.66 -15.70 7.58
C GLU A 14 -8.64 -16.42 6.70
N ASP A 15 -9.11 -17.30 5.81
CA ASP A 15 -8.25 -17.98 4.83
C ASP A 15 -7.55 -16.98 3.88
N ILE A 16 -8.28 -15.97 3.40
CA ILE A 16 -7.73 -14.94 2.51
C ILE A 16 -6.69 -14.10 3.23
N GLU A 17 -6.98 -13.67 4.46
CA GLU A 17 -6.05 -12.86 5.26
C GLU A 17 -4.75 -13.62 5.53
N ASN A 18 -4.83 -14.89 5.94
CA ASN A 18 -3.65 -15.72 6.15
C ASN A 18 -2.82 -15.86 4.87
N ALA A 19 -3.49 -16.14 3.75
CA ALA A 19 -2.82 -16.27 2.45
C ALA A 19 -2.12 -14.97 2.03
N LEU A 20 -2.71 -13.80 2.31
CA LEU A 20 -2.11 -12.50 2.01
C LEU A 20 -0.95 -12.16 2.95
N CYS A 21 -1.02 -12.53 4.23
CA CYS A 21 0.10 -12.35 5.16
C CYS A 21 1.35 -13.13 4.75
N GLU A 22 1.17 -14.26 4.05
CA GLU A 22 2.26 -15.10 3.53
C GLU A 22 2.63 -14.76 2.08
N ALA A 23 1.88 -13.89 1.41
CA ALA A 23 2.09 -13.60 -0.01
C ALA A 23 3.21 -12.58 -0.24
N GLU A 24 4.10 -12.89 -1.17
CA GLU A 24 5.11 -11.96 -1.71
C GLU A 24 4.47 -10.82 -2.53
N GLU A 25 3.14 -10.80 -2.68
CA GLU A 25 2.38 -9.82 -3.46
C GLU A 25 1.81 -8.67 -2.60
N VAL A 26 2.28 -8.56 -1.36
CA VAL A 26 1.87 -7.53 -0.39
C VAL A 26 3.08 -6.69 -0.01
N ALA A 27 2.94 -5.37 -0.13
CA ALA A 27 3.99 -4.46 0.31
C ALA A 27 3.87 -4.31 1.83
N ILE A 28 4.87 -4.81 2.55
CA ILE A 28 4.95 -4.70 4.00
C ILE A 28 5.82 -3.48 4.34
N ASN A 29 5.29 -2.60 5.19
CA ASN A 29 6.05 -1.47 5.75
C ASN A 29 5.95 -1.48 7.28
N GLN A 30 7.08 -1.26 7.93
CA GLN A 30 7.18 -1.11 9.38
C GLN A 30 7.23 0.36 9.77
N GLU A 31 6.88 0.64 11.02
CA GLU A 31 7.10 1.94 11.65
C GLU A 31 8.60 2.23 11.70
N ASN A 32 9.00 3.44 11.34
CA ASN A 32 10.39 3.90 11.24
C ASN A 32 11.17 3.35 10.05
N ASP A 33 10.50 2.80 9.03
CA ASP A 33 11.14 2.48 7.75
C ASP A 33 11.71 3.75 7.09
N ASP A 34 12.90 3.65 6.49
CA ASP A 34 13.42 4.72 5.66
C ASP A 34 12.52 4.91 4.42
N PRO A 35 12.31 6.13 3.91
CA PRO A 35 11.57 6.38 2.68
C PRO A 35 11.99 5.49 1.49
N ALA A 36 13.28 5.13 1.40
CA ALA A 36 13.77 4.22 0.36
C ALA A 36 13.30 2.78 0.58
N ASP A 37 13.25 2.31 1.83
CA ASP A 37 12.76 0.97 2.17
C ASP A 37 11.25 0.88 1.90
N ILE A 38 10.49 1.92 2.27
CA ILE A 38 9.05 2.01 1.96
C ILE A 38 8.82 1.89 0.46
N VAL A 39 9.50 2.70 -0.36
CA VAL A 39 9.36 2.61 -1.83
C VAL A 39 9.84 1.27 -2.35
N GLY A 40 10.89 0.71 -1.76
CA GLY A 40 11.42 -0.63 -2.08
C GLY A 40 10.34 -1.69 -2.04
N SER A 41 9.60 -1.80 -0.94
CA SER A 41 8.52 -2.79 -0.78
C SER A 41 7.45 -2.68 -1.88
N PHE A 42 7.09 -1.46 -2.31
CA PHE A 42 6.15 -1.28 -3.41
C PHE A 42 6.78 -1.54 -4.78
N ALA A 43 8.07 -1.24 -4.96
CA ALA A 43 8.77 -1.40 -6.23
C ALA A 43 9.03 -2.87 -6.58
N GLU A 44 9.07 -3.76 -5.59
CA GLU A 44 9.06 -5.21 -5.79
C GLU A 44 7.78 -5.68 -6.49
N LEU A 45 6.65 -5.03 -6.18
CA LEU A 45 5.35 -5.35 -6.77
C LEU A 45 5.07 -4.58 -8.07
N ILE A 46 5.54 -3.34 -8.15
CA ILE A 46 5.19 -2.39 -9.21
C ILE A 46 6.42 -2.06 -10.07
N PRO A 47 6.58 -2.72 -11.24
CA PRO A 47 7.68 -2.44 -12.14
C PRO A 47 7.74 -0.97 -12.54
N GLY A 48 8.91 -0.36 -12.39
CA GLY A 48 9.15 1.03 -12.78
C GLY A 48 8.84 2.07 -11.70
N LEU A 49 8.34 1.66 -10.52
CA LEU A 49 8.32 2.51 -9.34
C LEU A 49 9.75 2.63 -8.78
N THR A 50 10.21 3.85 -8.55
CA THR A 50 11.54 4.09 -7.94
C THR A 50 11.49 5.27 -6.98
N GLY A 51 12.41 5.27 -6.01
CA GLY A 51 12.55 6.33 -5.02
C GLY A 51 13.99 6.85 -5.00
N SER A 52 14.17 8.15 -4.85
CA SER A 52 15.51 8.74 -4.73
C SER A 52 15.52 9.98 -3.86
N ARG A 53 16.60 10.15 -3.09
CA ARG A 53 16.85 11.40 -2.37
C ARG A 53 17.30 12.48 -3.35
N THR A 54 16.65 13.63 -3.31
CA THR A 54 17.03 14.81 -4.11
C THR A 54 17.83 15.79 -3.25
N GLN A 55 18.18 16.96 -3.78
CA GLN A 55 18.93 17.95 -2.99
C GLN A 55 18.09 18.47 -1.82
N GLY A 56 18.69 18.48 -0.63
CA GLY A 56 18.04 18.89 0.61
C GLY A 56 17.35 17.73 1.33
N ASN A 57 16.34 18.05 2.15
CA ASN A 57 15.53 17.06 2.86
C ASN A 57 14.32 16.63 2.03
N THR A 58 14.54 16.28 0.77
CA THR A 58 13.44 15.91 -0.14
C THR A 58 13.67 14.52 -0.71
N PHE A 59 12.58 13.75 -0.78
CA PHE A 59 12.54 12.42 -1.36
C PHE A 59 11.58 12.41 -2.54
N ALA A 60 12.05 11.99 -3.71
CA ALA A 60 11.26 11.93 -4.93
C ALA A 60 10.89 10.49 -5.24
N ILE A 61 9.60 10.28 -5.53
CA ILE A 61 9.01 9.01 -5.93
C ILE A 61 8.61 9.13 -7.39
N HIS A 62 9.06 8.21 -8.22
CA HIS A 62 8.87 8.24 -9.67
C HIS A 62 8.15 7.00 -10.15
N TYR A 63 7.16 7.19 -11.03
CA TYR A 63 6.47 6.10 -11.69
C TYR A 63 5.97 6.54 -13.08
N HIS A 64 6.40 5.85 -14.14
CA HIS A 64 5.95 6.09 -15.53
C HIS A 64 5.89 7.58 -15.95
N GLY A 65 6.94 8.35 -15.63
CA GLY A 65 7.04 9.78 -15.98
C GLY A 65 6.27 10.72 -15.04
N ARG A 66 5.55 10.20 -14.04
CA ARG A 66 5.00 10.96 -12.91
C ARG A 66 6.03 11.05 -11.80
N THR A 67 5.99 12.13 -11.04
CA THR A 67 6.89 12.33 -9.90
C THR A 67 6.14 13.02 -8.78
N LYS A 68 6.32 12.52 -7.55
CA LYS A 68 5.86 13.13 -6.32
C LYS A 68 7.06 13.39 -5.43
N GLU A 69 7.22 14.63 -4.99
CA GLU A 69 8.27 15.03 -4.07
C GLU A 69 7.69 15.16 -2.66
N VAL A 70 8.41 14.61 -1.69
CA VAL A 70 8.06 14.62 -0.27
C VAL A 70 9.15 15.38 0.47
N ALA A 71 8.78 16.47 1.12
CA ALA A 71 9.67 17.14 2.07
C ALA A 71 9.69 16.33 3.38
N LEU A 72 10.87 15.94 3.82
CA LEU A 72 11.08 15.14 5.03
C LEU A 72 11.44 16.07 6.19
N GLU A 73 10.71 15.94 7.30
CA GLU A 73 10.93 16.66 8.54
C GLU A 73 11.73 15.84 9.57
N HIS A 74 12.14 14.63 9.21
CA HIS A 74 12.73 13.60 10.08
C HIS A 74 11.81 13.24 11.25
N SER A 75 10.54 13.00 10.92
CA SER A 75 9.50 12.62 11.88
C SER A 75 8.73 11.39 11.40
N PRO A 76 8.02 10.67 12.30
CA PRO A 76 7.17 9.55 11.90
C PRO A 76 6.10 9.94 10.85
N ALA A 77 5.70 11.21 10.79
CA ALA A 77 4.75 11.70 9.79
C ALA A 77 5.33 11.68 8.36
N ASP A 78 6.65 11.64 8.21
CA ASP A 78 7.30 11.55 6.90
C ASP A 78 6.97 10.24 6.20
N GLU A 79 6.87 9.15 6.96
CA GLU A 79 6.58 7.83 6.39
C GLU A 79 5.17 7.79 5.79
N ASP A 80 4.19 8.33 6.51
CA ASP A 80 2.82 8.46 6.01
C ASP A 80 2.77 9.37 4.78
N ALA A 81 3.56 10.45 4.76
CA ALA A 81 3.67 11.32 3.60
C ALA A 81 4.29 10.58 2.39
N VAL A 82 5.28 9.72 2.61
CA VAL A 82 5.89 8.87 1.57
C VAL A 82 4.87 7.86 1.05
N ARG A 83 4.20 7.10 1.92
CA ARG A 83 3.18 6.12 1.53
C ARG A 83 2.06 6.79 0.72
N ARG A 84 1.55 7.95 1.17
CA ARG A 84 0.51 8.70 0.44
C ARG A 84 1.01 9.16 -0.92
N SER A 85 2.27 9.59 -1.00
CA SER A 85 2.88 10.00 -2.25
C SER A 85 3.09 8.83 -3.22
N ILE A 86 3.34 7.61 -2.72
CA ILE A 86 3.34 6.38 -3.53
C ILE A 86 1.93 6.14 -4.10
N ARG A 87 0.89 6.09 -3.26
CA ARG A 87 -0.50 5.95 -3.70
C ARG A 87 -0.85 6.97 -4.79
N ASP A 88 -0.49 8.23 -4.55
CA ASP A 88 -0.75 9.34 -5.47
C ASP A 88 -0.04 9.18 -6.81
N VAL A 89 1.20 8.70 -6.84
CA VAL A 89 1.94 8.52 -8.10
C VAL A 89 1.43 7.31 -8.89
N LEU A 90 1.00 6.27 -8.18
CA LEU A 90 0.43 5.06 -8.77
C LEU A 90 -0.98 5.29 -9.33
N THR A 91 -1.77 6.15 -8.68
CA THR A 91 -3.10 6.55 -9.18
C THR A 91 -2.97 7.27 -10.53
N PRO A 92 -3.77 6.92 -11.55
CA PRO A 92 -4.93 6.01 -11.54
C PRO A 92 -4.65 4.57 -12.00
N ASP A 93 -3.39 4.20 -12.20
CA ASP A 93 -3.03 2.91 -12.80
C ASP A 93 -3.23 1.75 -11.80
N TYR A 94 -3.01 2.05 -10.52
CA TYR A 94 -3.26 1.14 -9.42
C TYR A 94 -4.09 1.80 -8.33
N GLU A 95 -4.80 0.95 -7.60
CA GLU A 95 -5.45 1.27 -6.34
C GLU A 95 -4.73 0.51 -5.22
N VAL A 96 -4.39 1.25 -4.17
CA VAL A 96 -3.69 0.76 -2.98
C VAL A 96 -4.70 0.63 -1.84
N ARG A 97 -4.84 -0.58 -1.31
CA ARG A 97 -5.65 -0.85 -0.12
C ARG A 97 -4.81 -1.45 0.99
N VAL A 98 -5.25 -1.26 2.23
CA VAL A 98 -4.58 -1.76 3.43
C VAL A 98 -5.39 -2.91 4.01
N LEU A 99 -4.72 -3.96 4.47
CA LEU A 99 -5.36 -4.97 5.32
C LEU A 99 -5.78 -4.34 6.65
N ARG A 100 -7.06 -4.48 7.00
CA ARG A 100 -7.67 -3.85 8.17
C ARG A 100 -7.09 -4.34 9.49
N SER A 101 -6.70 -5.62 9.56
CA SER A 101 -6.07 -6.21 10.74
C SER A 101 -4.71 -5.61 11.08
N CYS A 102 -4.03 -5.02 10.08
CA CYS A 102 -2.76 -4.32 10.26
C CYS A 102 -2.95 -2.86 10.71
N LEU A 103 -4.17 -2.32 10.70
CA LEU A 103 -4.37 -0.92 11.09
C LEU A 103 -4.08 -0.72 12.58
N GLY A 104 -3.22 0.26 12.88
CA GLY A 104 -2.84 0.59 14.26
C GLY A 104 -1.78 -0.32 14.86
N THR A 105 -1.21 -1.25 14.09
CA THR A 105 0.00 -1.99 14.46
C THR A 105 1.24 -1.23 13.98
N ASP A 106 2.43 -1.66 14.38
CA ASP A 106 3.71 -1.16 13.85
C ASP A 106 4.05 -1.68 12.44
N THR A 107 3.19 -2.53 11.84
CA THR A 107 3.43 -3.17 10.55
C THR A 107 2.18 -3.09 9.67
N LEU A 108 2.24 -2.32 8.59
CA LEU A 108 1.16 -2.19 7.60
C LEU A 108 1.38 -3.12 6.41
N ALA A 109 0.30 -3.73 5.95
CA ALA A 109 0.26 -4.58 4.77
C ALA A 109 -0.59 -3.92 3.67
N PHE A 110 0.05 -3.59 2.55
CA PHE A 110 -0.56 -2.92 1.42
C PHE A 110 -0.75 -3.89 0.25
N VAL A 111 -1.99 -4.01 -0.21
CA VAL A 111 -2.34 -4.74 -1.42
C VAL A 111 -2.53 -3.74 -2.54
N VAL A 112 -1.81 -3.95 -3.65
CA VAL A 112 -1.78 -3.05 -4.80
C VAL A 112 -2.21 -3.81 -6.04
N ASP A 113 -3.29 -3.37 -6.66
CA ASP A 113 -3.78 -3.96 -7.90
C ASP A 113 -4.45 -2.88 -8.76
N THR A 114 -4.75 -3.21 -10.01
CA THR A 114 -5.46 -2.33 -10.93
C THR A 114 -6.89 -2.04 -10.43
N PRO A 115 -7.44 -0.86 -10.74
CA PRO A 115 -8.84 -0.54 -10.39
C PRO A 115 -9.86 -1.52 -10.99
N VAL A 116 -9.52 -2.18 -12.10
CA VAL A 116 -10.38 -3.20 -12.73
C VAL A 116 -10.53 -4.42 -11.83
N VAL A 117 -9.42 -4.92 -11.29
CA VAL A 117 -9.42 -6.08 -10.38
C VAL A 117 -10.12 -5.73 -9.08
N TRP A 118 -9.83 -4.56 -8.49
CA TRP A 118 -10.53 -4.11 -7.29
C TRP A 118 -12.03 -3.97 -7.49
N HIS A 119 -12.47 -3.46 -8.64
CA HIS A 119 -13.88 -3.39 -8.98
C HIS A 119 -14.53 -4.77 -9.07
N GLN A 120 -13.83 -5.77 -9.62
CA GLN A 120 -14.31 -7.15 -9.67
C GLN A 120 -14.43 -7.76 -8.27
N VAL A 121 -13.42 -7.57 -7.41
CA VAL A 121 -13.43 -8.01 -6.00
C VAL A 121 -14.62 -7.39 -5.26
N ASP A 122 -14.80 -6.08 -5.36
CA ASP A 122 -15.90 -5.36 -4.69
C ASP A 122 -17.28 -5.78 -5.20
N THR A 123 -17.38 -6.24 -6.44
CA THR A 123 -18.65 -6.66 -7.05
C THR A 123 -18.98 -8.12 -6.72
N GLN A 124 -17.98 -9.00 -6.74
CA GLN A 124 -18.16 -10.44 -6.55
C GLN A 124 -18.15 -10.84 -5.08
N PHE A 125 -17.32 -10.19 -4.26
CA PHE A 125 -17.10 -10.51 -2.85
C PHE A 125 -17.26 -9.25 -1.95
N PRO A 126 -18.37 -8.51 -2.06
CA PRO A 126 -18.54 -7.20 -1.42
C PRO A 126 -18.44 -7.21 0.12
N GLU A 127 -18.82 -8.32 0.76
CA GLU A 127 -18.78 -8.43 2.22
C GLU A 127 -17.34 -8.68 2.71
N ILE A 128 -16.69 -9.71 2.15
CA ILE A 128 -15.29 -10.07 2.44
C ILE A 128 -14.35 -8.92 2.11
N ALA A 129 -14.52 -8.26 0.97
CA ALA A 129 -13.68 -7.13 0.57
C ALA A 129 -13.75 -5.97 1.57
N ARG A 130 -14.95 -5.68 2.11
CA ARG A 130 -15.13 -4.62 3.12
C ARG A 130 -14.64 -5.04 4.50
N GLU A 131 -14.70 -6.33 4.82
CA GLU A 131 -14.21 -6.89 6.07
C GLU A 131 -12.68 -6.86 6.15
N LEU A 132 -12.01 -7.18 5.03
CA LEU A 132 -10.55 -7.30 4.99
C LEU A 132 -9.83 -6.01 4.63
N PHE A 133 -10.39 -5.19 3.73
CA PHE A 133 -9.66 -4.08 3.14
C PHE A 133 -10.25 -2.72 3.48
N THR A 134 -9.37 -1.74 3.58
CA THR A 134 -9.74 -0.33 3.56
C THR A 134 -8.94 0.40 2.47
N PRO A 135 -9.56 1.33 1.72
CA PRO A 135 -8.82 2.21 0.84
C PRO A 135 -7.74 2.97 1.61
N PHE A 136 -6.54 3.10 1.05
CA PHE A 136 -5.49 3.88 1.69
C PHE A 136 -5.78 5.39 1.58
N ALA A 137 -6.43 5.96 2.60
CA ALA A 137 -6.83 7.36 2.67
C ALA A 137 -5.89 8.18 3.58
N ASP A 138 -6.00 9.51 3.50
CA ASP A 138 -5.18 10.46 4.29
C ASP A 138 -5.36 10.35 5.82
N GLU A 139 -6.37 9.62 6.27
CA GLU A 139 -6.66 9.37 7.69
C GLU A 139 -6.02 8.09 8.23
N ILE A 140 -5.40 7.28 7.36
CA ILE A 140 -4.68 6.07 7.76
C ILE A 140 -3.22 6.45 8.02
N GLY A 141 -2.78 6.20 9.25
CA GLY A 141 -1.41 6.39 9.71
C GLY A 141 -1.11 5.41 10.83
N PHE A 142 0.17 5.33 11.20
CA PHE A 142 0.57 4.61 12.41
C PHE A 142 -0.02 5.24 13.66
N GLY A 143 -0.24 4.40 14.67
CA GLY A 143 -1.04 4.68 15.87
C GLY A 143 -1.04 6.13 16.33
N SER A 144 -2.12 6.84 16.02
CA SER A 144 -2.74 7.72 17.01
C SER A 144 -3.91 6.95 17.60
N ALA A 145 -3.63 6.07 18.58
CA ALA A 145 -4.63 5.83 19.59
C ALA A 145 -5.01 7.20 20.19
N PRO A 146 -6.30 7.50 20.39
CA PRO A 146 -6.73 8.71 21.09
C PRO A 146 -6.11 8.83 22.49
#